data_AF-A0A2K3LYY3-F1
#
_entry.id   AF-A0A2K3LYY3-F1
#
_cell.length_a   1.000
_cell.length_b   1.000
_cell.length_c   1.000
_cell.angle_alpha   90.00
_cell.angle_beta   90.00
_cell.angle_gamma   90.00
#
_symmetry.space_group_name_H-M   'P 1'
#
loop_
_entity.id
_entity.type
_entity.pdbx_description
1 polymer ?
#
loop_
_entity_poly.entity_id
_entity_poly.type
_entity_poly.pdbx_seq_one_letter_code
_entity_poly.pdbx_strand_id
1 'polypeptide(L)'
;MSLEKLLEFAWGLANSKKPFLWIIRPDLVIGGSVVFSSEFVNEISNRGLIVGWCSQEKVLNHPSIGGFLTHCGWNSTIESICAGVPMLCWPFFADQPTNCRYICNKWEIGIEIHTNVKREEVEKLVNELMVEEKGKKMRQKIDKLKKKAEEDTRPGGGSYMNLDKVIKEVLCMNHLQVSCPPLPSSRLNQIEG
;
A
#
# COMPACT_ATOMS: atom_id res chain seq x y z
N MET A 1 5.38 13.42 10.86
CA MET A 1 6.81 13.54 10.46
C MET A 1 7.32 14.90 10.91
N SER A 2 8.45 14.99 11.63
CA SER A 2 9.04 16.27 12.04
C SER A 2 9.83 16.91 10.90
N LEU A 3 10.14 18.21 11.01
CA LEU A 3 10.94 18.95 10.03
C LEU A 3 12.35 18.34 9.85
N GLU A 4 13.00 17.96 10.95
CA GLU A 4 14.30 17.28 10.90
C GLU A 4 14.24 15.99 10.07
N LYS A 5 13.25 15.13 10.33
CA LYS A 5 13.08 13.88 9.58
C LYS A 5 12.81 14.15 8.11
N LEU A 6 12.02 15.19 7.80
CA LEU A 6 11.74 15.60 6.43
C LEU A 6 13.02 16.06 5.70
N LEU A 7 13.90 16.82 6.37
CA LEU A 7 15.21 17.21 5.82
C LEU A 7 16.09 16.00 5.53
N GLU A 8 16.13 15.01 6.44
CA GLU A 8 16.92 13.79 6.24
C GLU A 8 16.39 12.97 5.05
N PHE A 9 15.08 12.88 4.84
CA PHE A 9 14.51 12.26 3.64
C PHE A 9 14.85 13.04 2.37
N ALA A 10 14.69 14.37 2.38
CA ALA A 10 14.98 15.20 1.22
C ALA A 10 16.42 15.01 0.76
N TRP A 11 17.38 15.21 1.66
CA TRP A 11 18.79 15.09 1.33
C TRP A 11 19.21 13.64 1.06
N GLY A 12 18.63 12.65 1.73
CA GLY A 12 18.88 11.24 1.42
C GLY A 12 18.45 10.86 0.00
N LEU A 13 17.27 11.33 -0.43
CA LEU A 13 16.80 11.15 -1.80
C LEU A 13 17.70 11.87 -2.81
N ALA A 14 18.03 13.13 -2.57
CA ALA A 14 18.94 13.90 -3.43
C ALA A 14 20.33 13.25 -3.55
N ASN A 15 20.88 12.77 -2.44
CA ASN A 15 22.21 12.16 -2.40
C ASN A 15 22.26 10.79 -3.07
N SER A 16 21.14 10.04 -3.10
CA SER A 16 21.06 8.75 -3.80
C SER A 16 21.36 8.81 -5.30
N LYS A 17 21.26 10.01 -5.91
CA LYS A 17 21.37 10.27 -7.35
C LYS A 17 20.41 9.42 -8.20
N LYS A 18 19.36 8.83 -7.62
CA LYS A 18 18.31 8.11 -8.35
C LYS A 18 17.17 9.04 -8.74
N PRO A 19 16.47 8.76 -9.85
CA PRO A 19 15.21 9.42 -10.15
C PRO A 19 14.17 9.12 -9.07
N PHE A 20 13.40 10.12 -8.65
CA PHE A 20 12.33 9.93 -7.67
C PHE A 20 11.13 10.82 -7.93
N LEU A 21 9.93 10.29 -7.62
CA LEU A 21 8.70 11.04 -7.52
C LEU A 21 8.32 11.11 -6.05
N TRP A 22 8.30 12.32 -5.48
CA TRP A 22 7.96 12.52 -4.08
C TRP A 22 6.60 13.20 -3.94
N ILE A 23 5.64 12.45 -3.40
CA ILE A 23 4.30 12.96 -3.12
C ILE A 23 4.29 13.55 -1.72
N ILE A 24 4.32 14.87 -1.65
CA ILE A 24 4.26 15.60 -0.39
C ILE A 24 3.55 16.92 -0.64
N ARG A 25 2.81 17.39 0.37
CA ARG A 25 2.19 18.71 0.40
C ARG A 25 3.05 19.62 1.28
N PRO A 26 3.97 20.41 0.68
CA PRO A 26 4.88 21.26 1.44
C PRO A 26 4.17 22.26 2.34
N ASP A 27 2.99 22.70 1.90
CA ASP A 27 2.06 23.62 2.57
C ASP A 27 1.48 23.08 3.88
N LEU A 28 1.39 21.75 4.03
CA LEU A 28 0.88 21.12 5.25
C LEU A 28 1.99 20.78 6.26
N VAL A 29 3.26 20.96 5.89
CA VAL A 29 4.38 20.76 6.81
C VAL A 29 4.79 22.13 7.38
N ILE A 30 4.64 22.31 8.68
CA ILE A 30 5.14 23.50 9.37
C ILE A 30 6.67 23.58 9.14
N GLY A 31 7.11 24.62 8.41
CA GLY A 31 8.50 24.80 8.01
C GLY A 31 8.91 24.09 6.70
N GLY A 32 7.97 23.54 5.92
CA GLY A 32 8.26 22.84 4.66
C GLY A 32 9.03 23.69 3.64
N SER A 33 8.80 25.00 3.62
CA SER A 33 9.55 25.95 2.78
C SER A 33 11.05 25.99 3.06
N VAL A 34 11.49 25.63 4.29
CA VAL A 34 12.91 25.53 4.65
C VAL A 34 13.55 24.29 4.04
N VAL A 35 12.79 23.20 3.88
CA VAL A 35 13.29 21.95 3.28
C VAL A 35 13.47 22.09 1.77
N PHE A 36 12.51 22.75 1.11
CA PHE A 36 12.53 22.96 -0.33
C PHE A 36 13.27 24.27 -0.69
N SER A 37 14.47 24.44 -0.16
CA SER A 37 15.35 25.55 -0.48
C SER A 37 15.72 25.56 -1.97
N SER A 38 16.17 26.70 -2.49
CA SER A 38 16.67 26.80 -3.87
C SER A 38 17.83 25.84 -4.13
N GLU A 39 18.68 25.60 -3.14
CA GLU A 39 19.76 24.63 -3.19
C GLU A 39 19.24 23.20 -3.44
N PHE A 40 18.24 22.77 -2.67
CA PHE A 40 17.65 21.45 -2.83
C PHE A 40 16.96 21.28 -4.19
N VAL A 41 16.17 22.28 -4.60
CA VAL A 41 15.47 22.27 -5.90
C VAL A 41 16.47 22.20 -7.06
N ASN A 42 17.58 22.94 -6.98
CA ASN A 42 18.64 22.89 -7.98
C ASN A 42 19.32 21.51 -8.02
N GLU A 43 19.63 20.93 -6.86
CA GLU A 43 20.29 19.62 -6.76
C GLU A 43 19.47 18.50 -7.41
N ILE A 44 18.14 18.54 -7.28
CA ILE A 44 17.25 17.50 -7.80
C ILE A 44 16.72 17.79 -9.20
N SER A 45 17.03 18.95 -9.79
CA SER A 45 16.38 19.50 -10.99
C SER A 45 16.27 18.56 -12.20
N ASN A 46 17.19 17.60 -12.36
CA ASN A 46 17.19 16.64 -13.46
C ASN A 46 16.76 15.21 -13.08
N ARG A 47 16.34 14.96 -11.83
CA ARG A 47 16.07 13.61 -11.30
C ARG A 47 14.84 13.52 -10.38
N GLY A 48 14.51 14.60 -9.68
CA GLY A 48 13.41 14.64 -8.71
C GLY A 48 12.20 15.38 -9.25
N LEU A 49 11.02 14.85 -8.97
CA LEU A 49 9.74 15.55 -9.17
C LEU A 49 8.96 15.53 -7.86
N ILE A 50 8.45 16.70 -7.45
CA ILE A 50 7.69 16.88 -6.21
C ILE A 50 6.29 17.37 -6.57
N VAL A 51 5.26 16.67 -6.11
CA VAL A 51 3.86 17.02 -6.38
C VAL A 51 2.98 16.77 -5.15
N GLY A 52 1.91 17.55 -5.00
CA GLY A 52 0.99 17.44 -3.86
C GLY A 52 0.04 16.23 -3.90
N TRP A 53 -0.09 15.58 -5.05
CA TRP A 53 -0.91 14.40 -5.27
C TRP A 53 -0.52 13.67 -6.55
N CYS A 54 -0.74 12.35 -6.59
CA CYS A 54 -0.70 11.56 -7.81
C CYS A 54 -1.73 10.42 -7.76
N SER A 55 -2.03 9.82 -8.91
CA SER A 55 -2.72 8.53 -8.96
C SER A 55 -1.74 7.42 -8.60
N GLN A 56 -1.67 7.05 -7.31
CA GLN A 56 -0.72 6.08 -6.76
C GLN A 56 -0.76 4.74 -7.51
N GLU A 57 -1.94 4.22 -7.78
CA GLU A 57 -2.12 2.98 -8.55
C GLU A 57 -1.45 3.04 -9.94
N LYS A 58 -1.68 4.13 -10.68
CA LYS A 58 -1.06 4.34 -12.01
C LYS A 58 0.45 4.51 -11.91
N VAL A 59 0.93 5.21 -10.88
CA VAL A 59 2.36 5.37 -10.63
C VAL A 59 2.98 4.01 -10.35
N LEU A 60 2.47 3.24 -9.39
CA LEU A 60 3.03 1.94 -9.01
C LEU A 60 3.05 0.94 -10.19
N ASN A 61 2.04 0.97 -11.06
CA ASN A 61 2.01 0.12 -12.26
C ASN A 61 2.87 0.63 -13.42
N HIS A 62 3.50 1.80 -13.31
CA HIS A 62 4.35 2.34 -14.35
C HIS A 62 5.71 1.60 -14.40
N PRO A 63 6.19 1.16 -15.58
CA PRO A 63 7.40 0.34 -15.70
C PRO A 63 8.68 1.02 -15.20
N SER A 64 8.71 2.35 -15.14
CA SER A 64 9.84 3.10 -14.57
C SER A 64 9.96 3.02 -13.05
N ILE A 65 8.96 2.49 -12.33
CA ILE A 65 9.03 2.42 -10.87
C ILE A 65 9.91 1.26 -10.42
N GLY A 66 11.01 1.63 -9.77
CA GLY A 66 11.96 0.69 -9.20
C GLY A 66 11.68 0.33 -7.74
N GLY A 67 10.98 1.17 -6.99
CA GLY A 67 10.77 0.94 -5.56
C GLY A 67 9.76 1.93 -4.98
N PHE A 68 9.20 1.57 -3.83
CA PHE A 68 8.18 2.36 -3.17
C PHE A 68 8.52 2.63 -1.70
N LEU A 69 8.83 3.89 -1.37
CA LEU A 69 8.97 4.31 0.02
C LEU A 69 7.59 4.57 0.61
N THR A 70 7.22 3.79 1.61
CA THR A 70 5.87 3.78 2.17
C THR A 70 5.89 3.61 3.69
N HIS A 71 4.82 4.08 4.33
CA HIS A 71 4.56 3.85 5.74
C HIS A 71 4.00 2.46 6.04
N CYS A 72 3.81 1.60 5.03
CA CYS A 72 3.31 0.23 5.18
C CYS A 72 1.86 0.12 5.65
N GLY A 73 1.01 1.12 5.35
CA GLY A 73 -0.43 0.92 5.49
C GLY A 73 -0.92 -0.22 4.60
N TRP A 74 -1.96 -0.94 5.02
CA TRP A 74 -2.38 -2.17 4.32
C TRP A 74 -2.73 -1.94 2.84
N ASN A 75 -3.45 -0.86 2.51
CA ASN A 75 -3.79 -0.53 1.12
C ASN A 75 -2.53 -0.33 0.26
N SER A 76 -1.60 0.51 0.72
CA SER A 76 -0.33 0.73 0.03
C SER A 76 0.50 -0.54 -0.11
N THR A 77 0.43 -1.43 0.89
CA THR A 77 1.14 -2.72 0.85
C THR A 77 0.57 -3.62 -0.24
N ILE A 78 -0.76 -3.75 -0.30
CA ILE A 78 -1.44 -4.56 -1.33
C ILE A 78 -1.24 -3.97 -2.72
N GLU A 79 -1.36 -2.65 -2.89
CA GLU A 79 -1.08 -1.99 -4.17
C GLU A 79 0.35 -2.25 -4.66
N SER A 80 1.34 -2.20 -3.75
CA SER A 80 2.74 -2.50 -4.09
C SER A 80 2.94 -3.97 -4.50
N ILE A 81 2.29 -4.90 -3.80
CA ILE A 81 2.31 -6.33 -4.12
C ILE A 81 1.68 -6.59 -5.50
N CYS A 82 0.50 -6.02 -5.76
CA CYS A 82 -0.18 -6.16 -7.05
C CYS A 82 0.60 -5.49 -8.19
N ALA A 83 1.33 -4.41 -7.92
CA ALA A 83 2.19 -3.78 -8.90
C ALA A 83 3.50 -4.56 -9.16
N GLY A 84 3.99 -5.31 -8.16
CA GLY A 84 5.31 -5.97 -8.22
C GLY A 84 6.45 -5.03 -7.85
N VAL A 85 6.18 -4.03 -7.01
CA VAL A 85 7.15 -2.99 -6.62
C VAL A 85 7.68 -3.26 -5.20
N PRO A 86 8.99 -3.47 -5.01
CA PRO A 86 9.55 -3.69 -3.68
C PRO A 86 9.58 -2.40 -2.85
N MET A 87 9.59 -2.53 -1.52
CA MET A 87 9.29 -1.42 -0.61
C MET A 87 10.48 -0.96 0.26
N LEU A 88 10.60 0.34 0.47
CA LEU A 88 11.29 0.91 1.63
C LEU A 88 10.23 1.26 2.68
N CYS A 89 10.37 0.69 3.87
CA CYS A 89 9.36 0.70 4.90
C CYS A 89 9.71 1.71 5.98
N TRP A 90 8.82 2.65 6.26
CA TRP A 90 8.97 3.59 7.37
C TRP A 90 7.68 3.70 8.18
N PRO A 91 7.38 2.71 9.04
CA PRO A 91 6.11 2.63 9.76
C PRO A 91 6.00 3.68 10.87
N PHE A 92 4.78 4.13 11.15
CA PHE A 92 4.48 5.09 12.22
C PHE A 92 3.52 4.57 13.29
N PHE A 93 2.34 4.07 12.92
CA PHE A 93 1.28 3.72 13.87
C PHE A 93 0.32 2.64 13.35
N ALA A 94 -0.63 2.21 14.19
CA ALA A 94 -1.65 1.20 13.87
C ALA A 94 -1.04 -0.13 13.41
N ASP A 95 -1.45 -0.63 12.24
CA ASP A 95 -1.02 -1.89 11.63
C ASP A 95 0.34 -1.80 10.94
N GLN A 96 0.88 -0.60 10.75
CA GLN A 96 2.08 -0.34 9.96
C GLN A 96 3.33 -1.09 10.43
N PRO A 97 3.66 -1.16 11.74
CA PRO A 97 4.81 -1.94 12.20
C PRO A 97 4.64 -3.44 11.95
N THR A 98 3.42 -3.95 12.09
CA THR A 98 3.08 -5.34 11.80
C THR A 98 3.27 -5.63 10.31
N ASN A 99 2.75 -4.78 9.44
CA ASN A 99 2.90 -4.90 7.99
C ASN A 99 4.38 -4.81 7.59
N CYS A 100 5.14 -3.87 8.15
CA CYS A 100 6.59 -3.75 7.96
C CYS A 100 7.31 -5.06 8.31
N ARG A 101 6.97 -5.68 9.45
CA ARG A 101 7.54 -6.98 9.86
C ARG A 101 7.26 -8.08 8.83
N TYR A 102 6.06 -8.14 8.26
CA TYR A 102 5.73 -9.08 7.20
C TYR A 102 6.52 -8.79 5.92
N ILE A 103 6.54 -7.55 5.48
CA ILE A 103 7.25 -7.08 4.29
C ILE A 103 8.75 -7.43 4.37
N CYS A 104 9.39 -7.11 5.49
CA CYS A 104 10.84 -7.23 5.66
C CYS A 104 11.29 -8.66 6.03
N ASN A 105 10.54 -9.37 6.88
CA ASN A 105 11.02 -10.64 7.47
C ASN A 105 10.29 -11.88 6.99
N LYS A 106 9.04 -11.78 6.52
CA LYS A 106 8.26 -12.93 6.07
C LYS A 106 8.25 -13.06 4.56
N TRP A 107 7.93 -11.97 3.87
CA TRP A 107 7.90 -11.92 2.41
C TRP A 107 9.26 -11.54 1.84
N GLU A 108 10.07 -10.81 2.61
CA GLU A 108 11.39 -10.32 2.21
C GLU A 108 11.32 -9.54 0.88
N ILE A 109 10.35 -8.64 0.80
CA ILE A 109 10.07 -7.78 -0.37
C ILE A 109 10.31 -6.29 -0.07
N GLY A 110 10.91 -5.99 1.08
CA GLY A 110 11.26 -4.63 1.43
C GLY A 110 12.33 -4.53 2.51
N ILE A 111 12.74 -3.30 2.78
CA ILE A 111 13.76 -2.95 3.80
C ILE A 111 13.18 -1.86 4.70
N GLU A 112 13.35 -2.03 6.01
CA GLU A 112 12.94 -1.04 7.01
C GLU A 112 13.97 0.09 7.14
N ILE A 113 13.49 1.33 7.15
CA ILE A 113 14.23 2.54 7.49
C ILE A 113 14.10 2.76 9.00
N HIS A 114 15.21 3.05 9.68
CA HIS A 114 15.19 3.29 11.10
C HIS A 114 14.30 4.50 11.50
N THR A 115 13.67 4.42 12.68
CA THR A 115 12.76 5.47 13.18
C THR A 115 13.44 6.84 13.31
N ASN A 116 14.72 6.83 13.70
CA ASN A 116 15.60 8.00 13.74
C ASN A 116 16.35 8.11 12.42
N VAL A 117 15.60 8.41 11.36
CA VAL A 117 16.09 8.49 9.98
C VAL A 117 17.29 9.45 9.87
N LYS A 118 18.29 9.03 9.09
CA LYS A 118 19.45 9.83 8.67
C LYS A 118 19.61 9.77 7.16
N ARG A 119 20.04 10.86 6.53
CA ARG A 119 20.16 10.97 5.07
C ARG A 119 21.10 9.94 4.47
N GLU A 120 22.19 9.59 5.16
CA GLU A 120 23.16 8.59 4.71
C GLU A 120 22.53 7.19 4.70
N GLU A 121 21.65 6.91 5.67
CA GLU A 121 20.88 5.67 5.72
C GLU A 121 19.87 5.63 4.57
N VAL A 122 19.11 6.71 4.36
CA VAL A 122 18.13 6.80 3.25
C VAL A 122 18.82 6.63 1.90
N GLU A 123 19.93 7.32 1.67
CA GLU A 123 20.75 7.21 0.46
C GLU A 123 21.16 5.75 0.21
N LYS A 124 21.73 5.10 1.23
CA LYS A 124 22.17 3.70 1.15
C LYS A 124 21.00 2.77 0.83
N LEU A 125 19.88 2.91 1.54
CA LEU A 125 18.73 2.02 1.37
C LEU A 125 18.03 2.20 0.02
N VAL A 126 17.97 3.43 -0.50
CA VAL A 126 17.49 3.70 -1.86
C VAL A 126 18.39 3.01 -2.89
N ASN A 127 19.71 3.09 -2.75
CA ASN A 127 20.63 2.40 -3.64
C ASN A 127 20.51 0.88 -3.55
N GLU A 128 20.45 0.32 -2.33
CA GLU A 128 20.27 -1.11 -2.08
C GLU A 128 18.99 -1.65 -2.76
N LEU A 129 17.88 -0.93 -2.65
CA LEU A 129 16.61 -1.31 -3.26
C LEU A 129 16.65 -1.23 -4.80
N MET A 130 17.28 -0.18 -5.34
CA MET A 130 17.18 0.18 -6.76
C MET A 130 18.19 -0.53 -7.65
N VAL A 131 19.43 -0.76 -7.19
CA VAL A 131 20.52 -1.25 -8.06
C VAL A 131 21.27 -2.47 -7.52
N GLU A 132 21.23 -2.72 -6.22
CA GLU A 132 22.02 -3.79 -5.61
C GLU A 132 21.33 -5.15 -5.69
N GLU A 133 22.10 -6.20 -5.36
CA GLU A 133 21.66 -7.59 -5.50
C GLU A 133 20.48 -7.92 -4.59
N LYS A 134 20.42 -7.33 -3.39
CA LYS A 134 19.27 -7.49 -2.50
C LYS A 134 18.00 -6.91 -3.11
N GLY A 135 18.10 -5.72 -3.73
CA GLY A 135 17.04 -5.10 -4.55
C GLY A 135 16.46 -6.04 -5.59
N LYS A 136 17.33 -6.68 -6.39
CA LYS A 136 16.94 -7.64 -7.42
C LYS A 136 16.23 -8.87 -6.83
N LYS A 137 16.73 -9.42 -5.72
CA LYS A 137 16.10 -10.55 -5.03
C LYS A 137 14.71 -10.20 -4.50
N MET A 138 14.53 -8.99 -3.94
CA MET A 138 13.22 -8.52 -3.49
C MET A 138 12.24 -8.39 -4.66
N ARG A 139 12.70 -7.88 -5.82
CA ARG A 139 11.88 -7.80 -7.04
C ARG A 139 11.40 -9.18 -7.50
N GLN A 140 12.30 -10.16 -7.56
CA GLN A 140 11.94 -11.54 -7.89
C GLN A 140 10.93 -12.16 -6.91
N LYS A 141 11.03 -11.83 -5.61
CA LYS A 141 10.09 -12.31 -4.59
C LYS A 141 8.73 -11.67 -4.74
N ILE A 142 8.67 -10.35 -4.94
CA ILE A 142 7.39 -9.66 -5.08
C ILE A 142 6.68 -9.98 -6.40
N ASP A 143 7.42 -10.25 -7.50
CA ASP A 143 6.84 -10.73 -8.76
C ASP A 143 6.10 -12.07 -8.58
N LYS A 144 6.63 -12.96 -7.72
CA LYS A 144 5.93 -14.22 -7.37
C LYS A 144 4.66 -13.96 -6.57
N LEU A 145 4.65 -12.96 -5.69
CA LEU A 145 3.47 -12.59 -4.91
C LEU A 145 2.42 -11.91 -5.80
N LYS A 146 2.84 -11.01 -6.70
CA LYS A 146 1.99 -10.41 -7.72
C LYS A 146 1.23 -11.47 -8.50
N LYS A 147 1.97 -12.45 -9.07
CA LYS A 147 1.36 -13.55 -9.84
C LYS A 147 0.35 -14.33 -9.01
N LYS A 148 0.67 -14.62 -7.74
CA LYS A 148 -0.28 -15.30 -6.83
C LYS A 148 -1.53 -14.46 -6.56
N ALA A 149 -1.38 -13.15 -6.37
CA ALA A 149 -2.51 -12.25 -6.16
C ALA A 149 -3.43 -12.21 -7.40
N GLU A 150 -2.86 -12.15 -8.60
CA GLU A 150 -3.59 -12.24 -9.88
C GLU A 150 -4.31 -13.59 -10.03
N GLU A 151 -3.64 -14.69 -9.69
CA GLU A 151 -4.20 -16.05 -9.75
C GLU A 151 -5.35 -16.27 -8.76
N ASP A 152 -5.26 -15.65 -7.58
CA ASP A 152 -6.26 -15.82 -6.51
C ASP A 152 -7.52 -14.95 -6.71
N THR A 153 -7.39 -13.88 -7.48
CA THR A 153 -8.48 -12.89 -7.72
C THR A 153 -9.15 -13.03 -9.10
N ARG A 154 -8.59 -13.82 -10.03
CA ARG A 154 -9.24 -14.14 -11.32
C ARG A 154 -10.36 -15.19 -11.15
N PRO A 155 -11.24 -15.38 -12.15
CA PRO A 155 -12.24 -16.46 -12.12
C PRO A 155 -11.62 -17.83 -11.82
N GLY A 156 -12.18 -18.50 -10.80
CA GLY A 156 -11.67 -19.79 -10.29
C GLY A 156 -10.56 -19.68 -9.24
N GLY A 157 -10.08 -18.48 -8.92
CA GLY A 157 -9.16 -18.21 -7.81
C GLY A 157 -9.85 -18.29 -6.43
N GLY A 158 -9.07 -18.50 -5.36
CA GLY A 158 -9.59 -18.69 -4.01
C GLY A 158 -10.31 -17.46 -3.46
N SER A 159 -9.69 -16.27 -3.52
CA SER A 159 -10.34 -15.02 -3.12
C SER A 159 -11.59 -14.72 -3.97
N TYR A 160 -11.53 -14.96 -5.29
CA TYR A 160 -12.69 -14.81 -6.17
C TYR A 160 -13.86 -15.71 -5.75
N MET A 161 -13.59 -17.00 -5.53
CA MET A 161 -14.60 -17.97 -5.11
C MET A 161 -15.14 -17.69 -3.71
N ASN A 162 -14.30 -17.19 -2.80
CA ASN A 162 -14.72 -16.82 -1.45
C ASN A 162 -15.72 -15.65 -1.48
N LEU A 163 -15.47 -14.63 -2.31
CA LEU A 163 -16.40 -13.52 -2.46
C LEU A 163 -17.74 -13.99 -3.05
N ASP A 164 -17.70 -14.81 -4.10
CA ASP A 164 -18.90 -15.42 -4.70
C ASP A 164 -19.70 -16.24 -3.67
N LYS A 165 -19.00 -17.03 -2.84
CA LYS A 165 -19.60 -17.80 -1.75
C LYS A 165 -20.31 -16.90 -0.73
N VAL A 166 -19.66 -15.82 -0.28
CA VAL A 166 -20.28 -14.86 0.66
C VAL A 166 -21.54 -14.23 0.06
N ILE A 167 -21.50 -13.82 -1.21
CA ILE A 167 -22.66 -13.25 -1.89
C ILE A 167 -23.81 -14.27 -1.92
N LYS A 168 -23.54 -15.50 -2.35
CA LYS A 168 -24.56 -16.55 -2.49
C LYS A 168 -25.14 -16.99 -1.15
N GLU A 169 -24.29 -17.26 -0.16
CA GLU A 169 -24.69 -17.90 1.09
C GLU A 169 -25.16 -16.92 2.17
N VAL A 170 -24.68 -15.67 2.13
CA VAL A 170 -25.02 -14.68 3.17
C VAL A 170 -25.94 -13.60 2.64
N LEU A 171 -25.64 -13.03 1.47
CA LEU A 171 -26.35 -11.84 0.97
C LEU A 171 -27.60 -12.20 0.16
N CYS A 172 -27.57 -13.27 -0.64
CA CYS A 172 -28.68 -13.68 -1.49
C CYS A 172 -29.68 -14.62 -0.80
N MET A 173 -29.33 -15.24 0.34
CA MET A 173 -30.25 -16.13 1.07
C MET A 173 -31.44 -15.40 1.72
N ASN A 174 -31.43 -14.06 1.79
CA ASN A 174 -32.53 -13.26 2.34
C ASN A 174 -33.77 -13.15 1.43
N HIS A 175 -33.76 -13.71 0.22
CA HIS A 175 -34.94 -13.67 -0.68
C HIS A 175 -35.85 -14.90 -0.61
N LEU A 176 -35.56 -15.92 0.21
CA LEU A 176 -36.36 -17.16 0.24
C LEU A 176 -36.94 -17.55 1.62
N GLN A 177 -36.88 -16.69 2.64
CA GLN A 177 -37.50 -16.97 3.95
C GLN A 177 -38.42 -15.85 4.48
N VAL A 178 -39.35 -15.37 3.64
CA VAL A 178 -40.59 -14.77 4.14
C VAL A 178 -41.79 -15.54 3.57
N SER A 179 -41.82 -16.86 3.79
CA SER A 179 -43.08 -17.59 3.73
C SER A 179 -43.79 -17.38 5.07
N CYS A 180 -44.75 -16.45 5.09
CA CYS A 180 -45.68 -16.30 6.21
C CYS A 180 -46.35 -17.66 6.45
N PRO A 181 -46.35 -18.23 7.67
CA PRO A 181 -47.05 -19.48 7.93
C PRO A 181 -48.55 -19.27 7.69
N PRO A 182 -49.26 -20.23 7.08
CA PRO A 182 -50.70 -20.09 6.88
C PRO A 182 -51.41 -19.98 8.23
N LEU A 183 -52.29 -18.99 8.36
CA LEU A 183 -53.15 -18.81 9.53
C LEU A 183 -53.94 -20.11 9.78
N PRO A 184 -54.02 -20.60 11.04
CA PRO A 184 -54.77 -21.80 11.34
C PRO A 184 -56.26 -21.57 11.06
N SER A 185 -56.82 -22.42 10.20
CA SER A 185 -58.25 -22.47 9.89
C SER A 185 -59.04 -23.09 11.04
N SER A 186 -59.23 -22.34 12.13
CA SER A 186 -60.15 -22.76 13.19
C SER A 186 -60.62 -21.60 14.04
N ARG A 187 -61.59 -20.84 13.51
CA ARG A 187 -62.73 -20.29 14.27
C ARG A 187 -63.72 -19.58 13.34
N LEU A 188 -64.46 -20.38 12.59
CA LEU A 188 -65.81 -20.04 12.14
C LEU A 188 -66.68 -21.21 12.57
N ASN A 189 -67.30 -21.05 13.74
CA ASN A 189 -68.51 -21.72 14.22
C ASN A 189 -68.54 -21.57 15.74
N GLN A 190 -69.18 -20.49 16.21
CA GLN A 190 -69.94 -20.40 17.45
C GLN A 190 -70.34 -18.94 17.68
N ILE A 191 -71.33 -18.44 16.93
CA ILE A 191 -72.40 -17.56 17.43
C ILE A 191 -73.63 -17.78 16.53
N GLU A 192 -74.31 -18.90 16.70
CA GLU A 192 -75.77 -19.01 16.52
C GLU A 192 -76.25 -19.98 17.61
N GLY A 193 -77.08 -19.49 18.52
CA GLY A 193 -77.58 -20.19 19.71
C GLY A 193 -77.79 -19.23 20.87
#